data_AF-A0A848DAX7-F1
#
_entry.id   AF-A0A848DAX7-F1
#
_cell.length_a   1.000
_cell.length_b   1.000
_cell.length_c   1.000
_cell.angle_alpha   90.00
_cell.angle_beta   90.00
_cell.angle_gamma   90.00
#
_symmetry.space_group_name_H-M   'P 1'
#
loop_
_entity.id
_entity.type
_entity.pdbx_description
1 polymer ?
#
loop_
_entity_poly.entity_id
_entity_poly.type
_entity_poly.pdbx_seq_one_letter_code
_entity_poly.pdbx_strand_id
1 'polypeptide(L)' 'MNKYLVLEIGKSAYTEFKMKNNEFEETQDAILVDEVEANSKEEVYQKVINAKQHKNKQFNNLIVRQVI' A
#
# COMPACT_ATOMS: atom_id res chain seq x y z
N MET A 1 -0.13 -13.83 -16.80
CA MET A 1 -0.12 -12.53 -16.08
C MET A 1 0.53 -12.77 -14.73
N ASN A 2 1.35 -11.82 -14.27
CA ASN A 2 2.03 -11.94 -12.99
C ASN A 2 1.12 -11.38 -11.89
N LYS A 3 1.12 -12.02 -10.72
CA LYS A 3 0.41 -11.52 -9.55
C LYS A 3 1.36 -10.66 -8.71
N TYR A 4 0.91 -9.49 -8.29
CA TYR A 4 1.67 -8.57 -7.45
C TYR A 4 0.90 -8.26 -6.17
N LEU A 5 1.64 -8.21 -5.06
CA LEU A 5 1.19 -7.65 -3.79
C LEU A 5 1.63 -6.20 -3.71
N VAL A 6 0.69 -5.35 -3.34
CA VAL A 6 0.93 -3.93 -3.12
C VAL A 6 0.86 -3.70 -1.63
N LEU A 7 2.00 -3.35 -1.05
CA LEU A 7 2.13 -3.07 0.37
C LEU A 7 2.33 -1.58 0.57
N GLU A 8 1.91 -1.05 1.71
CA GLU A 8 2.19 0.32 2.10
C GLU A 8 2.86 0.37 3.47
N ILE A 9 3.96 1.14 3.55
CA ILE A 9 4.63 1.48 4.79
C ILE A 9 4.46 2.99 5.00
N GLY A 10 4.12 3.40 6.22
CA GLY A 10 4.03 4.82 6.59
C GLY A 10 2.81 5.16 7.44
N LYS A 11 2.58 6.46 7.64
CA LYS A 11 1.54 6.98 8.57
C LYS A 11 0.10 6.57 8.20
N SER A 12 -0.13 6.17 6.97
CA SER A 12 -1.40 5.67 6.43
C SER A 12 -1.62 4.17 6.69
N ALA A 13 -0.59 3.44 7.15
CA ALA A 13 -0.65 2.02 7.49
C ALA A 13 -1.34 1.75 8.83
N TYR A 14 -1.73 2.80 9.57
CA TYR A 14 -2.33 2.66 10.90
C TYR A 14 -3.83 2.48 10.83
N THR A 15 -4.25 1.24 11.08
CA THR A 15 -5.50 0.95 11.77
C THR A 15 -5.29 1.29 13.24
N GLU A 16 -5.99 2.31 13.76
CA GLU A 16 -6.42 2.63 15.16
C GLU A 16 -5.56 2.26 16.40
N PHE A 17 -4.38 1.62 16.31
CA PHE A 17 -3.82 0.81 17.41
C PHE A 17 -2.47 1.26 17.97
N LYS A 18 -1.82 2.32 17.45
CA LYS A 18 -0.51 2.76 17.97
C LYS A 18 -0.37 4.29 18.01
N MET A 19 -1.26 4.96 18.74
CA MET A 19 -0.91 6.27 19.30
C MET A 19 -0.03 6.02 20.53
N LYS A 20 1.22 6.51 20.51
CA LYS A 20 2.09 6.54 21.68
C LYS A 20 2.39 8.01 21.97
N ASN A 21 2.14 8.47 23.19
CA ASN A 21 2.35 9.87 23.60
C ASN A 21 1.65 10.94 22.74
N ASN A 22 0.48 10.64 22.16
CA ASN A 22 -0.25 11.52 21.23
C ASN A 22 0.49 11.87 19.92
N GLU A 23 1.61 11.20 19.62
CA GLU A 23 2.35 11.37 18.38
C GLU A 23 2.26 10.12 17.51
N PHE A 24 2.13 10.34 16.19
CA PHE A 24 2.16 9.26 15.20
C PHE A 24 3.61 8.90 14.89
N GLU A 25 4.13 7.84 15.53
CA GLU A 25 5.43 7.26 15.17
C GLU A 25 5.27 6.43 13.89
N GLU A 26 6.23 6.47 12.96
CA GLU A 26 6.25 5.57 11.80
C GLU A 26 6.75 4.19 12.21
N THR A 27 6.06 3.12 11.79
CA THR A 27 6.47 1.74 12.03
C THR A 27 7.00 1.15 10.73
N GLN A 28 7.85 0.14 10.88
CA GLN A 28 8.32 -0.67 9.76
C GLN A 28 7.28 -1.72 9.33
N ASP A 29 6.08 -1.70 9.92
CA ASP A 29 4.99 -2.62 9.60
C ASP A 29 4.39 -2.23 8.24
N ALA A 30 4.28 -3.22 7.34
CA ALA A 30 3.68 -3.03 6.02
C ALA A 30 2.24 -3.55 6.02
N ILE A 31 1.31 -2.74 5.51
CA ILE A 31 -0.08 -3.18 5.29
C ILE A 31 -0.28 -3.64 3.86
N LEU A 32 -1.11 -4.68 3.66
CA LEU A 32 -1.58 -5.05 2.34
C LEU A 32 -2.60 -3.99 1.86
N VAL A 33 -2.34 -3.40 0.70
CA VAL A 33 -3.22 -2.44 0.03
C VAL A 33 -4.09 -3.13 -0.99
N ASP A 34 -3.48 -3.93 -1.88
CA ASP A 34 -4.19 -4.61 -2.96
C ASP A 34 -3.39 -5.81 -3.51
N GLU A 35 -4.10 -6.70 -4.19
CA GLU A 35 -3.53 -7.78 -4.99
C GLU A 35 -3.89 -7.56 -6.45
N VAL A 36 -2.88 -7.35 -7.30
CA VAL A 36 -3.09 -6.90 -8.67
C VAL A 36 -2.42 -7.85 -9.65
N GLU A 37 -3.16 -8.28 -10.66
CA GLU A 37 -2.58 -8.94 -11.82
C GLU A 37 -2.12 -7.90 -12.85
N ALA A 38 -0.86 -7.98 -13.26
CA ALA A 38 -0.24 -7.05 -14.19
C ALA A 38 0.92 -7.72 -14.95
N ASN A 39 1.41 -7.05 -16.00
CA ASN A 39 2.59 -7.47 -16.76
C ASN A 39 3.85 -6.72 -16.32
N SER A 40 3.71 -5.56 -15.66
CA SER A 40 4.82 -4.77 -15.12
C SER A 40 4.45 -4.09 -13.80
N LYS A 41 5.47 -3.60 -13.08
CA LYS A 41 5.25 -2.84 -11.84
C LYS A 41 4.58 -1.50 -12.11
N GLU A 42 4.89 -0.85 -13.23
CA GLU A 42 4.27 0.41 -13.64
C GLU A 42 2.76 0.26 -13.85
N GLU A 43 2.35 -0.87 -14.45
CA GLU A 43 0.94 -1.20 -14.62
C GLU A 43 0.26 -1.44 -13.26
N VAL A 44 0.94 -2.05 -12.29
CA VAL A 44 0.43 -2.18 -10.92
C VAL A 44 0.16 -0.81 -10.30
N TYR A 45 1.11 0.13 -10.36
CA TYR A 45 0.91 1.47 -9.80
C TYR A 45 -0.28 2.19 -10.43
N GLN A 46 -0.43 2.10 -11.76
CA GLN A 46 -1.57 2.71 -12.45
C GLN A 46 -2.90 2.07 -12.03
N LYS A 47 -2.95 0.75 -11.89
CA LYS A 47 -4.16 0.05 -11.44
C LYS A 47 -4.55 0.43 -10.01
N VAL A 48 -3.59 0.51 -9.09
CA VAL A 48 -3.83 0.85 -7.68
C VAL A 48 -4.25 2.30 -7.51
N ILE A 49 -3.52 3.25 -8.11
CA ILE A 49 -3.78 4.69 -7.94
C ILE A 49 -5.15 5.08 -8.55
N ASN A 50 -5.51 4.46 -9.67
CA ASN A 50 -6.78 4.74 -10.34
C ASN A 50 -7.94 3.87 -9.85
N ALA A 51 -7.71 2.95 -8.91
CA ALA A 51 -8.77 2.11 -8.37
C ALA A 51 -9.80 2.95 -7.61
N LYS A 52 -11.09 2.75 -7.89
CA LYS A 52 -12.17 3.51 -7.25
C LYS A 52 -12.16 3.38 -5.72
N GLN A 53 -11.70 2.25 -5.17
CA GLN A 53 -11.58 2.05 -3.72
C GLN A 53 -10.50 2.96 -3.07
N HIS A 54 -9.56 3.49 -3.84
CA HIS A 54 -8.45 4.30 -3.34
C HIS A 54 -8.54 5.77 -3.74
N LYS A 55 -9.65 6.21 -4.35
CA LYS A 55 -9.83 7.59 -4.87
C LYS A 55 -9.54 8.72 -3.87
N ASN A 56 -9.70 8.45 -2.57
CA ASN A 56 -9.49 9.42 -1.48
C ASN A 56 -8.24 9.11 -0.65
N LYS A 57 -7.49 8.06 -1.00
CA LYS A 57 -6.33 7.62 -0.26
C LYS A 57 -5.09 8.35 -0.77
N GLN A 58 -4.36 8.99 0.14
CA GLN A 58 -3.00 9.45 -0.15
C GLN A 58 -2.04 8.34 0.22
N PHE A 59 -1.30 7.86 -0.77
CA PHE A 59 -0.28 6.83 -0.58
C PHE A 59 1.03 7.46 -0.12
N ASN A 60 1.66 6.89 0.89
CA ASN A 60 2.96 7.34 1.38
C ASN A 60 4.10 6.61 0.66
N ASN A 61 4.30 5.34 0.98
CA ASN A 61 5.36 4.51 0.40
C ASN A 61 4.79 3.17 -0.05
N LEU A 62 4.47 3.06 -1.34
CA LEU A 62 3.96 1.84 -1.95
C LEU A 62 5.10 0.92 -2.40
N ILE A 63 5.11 -0.29 -1.87
CA ILE A 63 6.05 -1.35 -2.19
C ILE A 63 5.32 -2.40 -3.02
N VAL A 64 5.82 -2.65 -4.23
CA VAL A 64 5.27 -3.67 -5.13
C VAL A 64 6.17 -4.92 -5.11
N ARG A 65 5.61 -6.06 -4.72
CA ARG A 65 6.29 -7.37 -4.72
C ARG A 65 5.57 -8.34 -5.65
N GLN A 66 6.31 -9.03 -6.50
CA GLN A 66 5.75 -10.10 -7.33
C GLN A 66 5.59 -11.35 -6.49
N VAL A 67 4.44 -12.01 -6.60
CA VAL A 67 4.21 -13.35 -6.05
C VAL A 67 4.89 -14.34 -7.00
N ILE A 68 5.81 -15.15 -6.46
CA ILE A 68 6.53 -16.21 -7.18
C ILE A 68 5.73 -17.50 -7.06
#